data_AF-A0A482RF20-F1
#
_entry.id   AF-A0A482RF20-F1
#
_cell.length_a   1.000
_cell.length_b   1.000
_cell.length_c   1.000
_cell.angle_alpha   90.00
_cell.angle_beta   90.00
_cell.angle_gamma   90.00
#
_symmetry.space_group_name_H-M   'P 1'
#
loop_
_entity.id
_entity.type
_entity.pdbx_description
1 polymer ?
#
loop_
_entity_poly.entity_id
_entity_poly.type
_entity_poly.pdbx_seq_one_letter_code
_entity_poly.pdbx_strand_id
1 'polypeptide(L)'
;MHAHFPLIPTCVISPHRAVSTPVTFTTTMPKKRRNNGRNRHGRGRTHLVLCEHCLCKPAKVSCHPPRVCPSLRARRHALLAHVDAQTCDM
;
A
#
# COMPACT_ATOMS: atom_id res chain seq x y z
N MET A 1 47.24 3.83 32.49
CA MET A 1 47.12 4.05 31.04
C MET A 1 45.71 4.54 30.74
N HIS A 2 45.58 5.77 30.24
CA HIS A 2 44.47 6.48 29.58
C HIS A 2 43.04 5.89 29.71
N ALA A 3 42.03 6.50 30.36
CA ALA A 3 41.44 7.85 30.31
C ALA A 3 40.41 8.09 29.16
N HIS A 4 39.33 8.79 29.55
CA HIS A 4 38.33 9.52 28.76
C HIS A 4 37.09 8.81 28.20
N PHE A 5 35.99 8.92 28.98
CA PHE A 5 34.66 9.22 28.48
C PHE A 5 34.49 10.76 28.44
N PRO A 6 33.92 11.33 27.37
CA PRO A 6 32.69 12.14 27.56
C PRO A 6 31.68 11.97 26.40
N LEU A 7 30.39 11.73 26.71
CA LEU A 7 29.30 12.72 26.69
C LEU A 7 28.97 13.32 25.31
N ILE A 8 27.90 12.76 24.71
CA ILE A 8 26.76 13.42 24.02
C ILE A 8 27.02 14.80 23.39
N PRO A 9 26.82 14.97 22.07
CA PRO A 9 26.38 16.23 21.50
C PRO A 9 24.84 16.27 21.45
N THR A 10 24.26 17.11 22.31
CA THR A 10 22.86 17.51 22.26
C THR A 10 22.64 18.36 21.01
N CYS A 11 21.83 17.85 20.07
CA CYS A 11 21.42 18.64 18.91
C CYS A 11 20.55 19.81 19.38
N VAL A 12 21.11 21.00 19.27
CA VAL A 12 20.51 22.30 19.61
C VAL A 12 19.26 22.50 18.74
N ILE A 13 18.07 22.42 19.34
CA ILE A 13 16.81 22.81 18.71
C ILE A 13 16.78 24.35 18.71
N SER A 14 17.06 24.96 17.56
CA SER A 14 16.86 26.41 17.35
C SER A 14 15.37 26.74 17.26
N PRO A 15 14.87 27.80 17.93
CA PRO A 15 13.47 28.20 17.83
C PRO A 15 13.30 29.25 16.72
N HIS A 16 13.31 28.81 15.46
CA HIS A 16 12.81 29.68 14.39
C HIS A 16 11.33 29.42 14.14
N ARG A 17 10.53 30.22 14.86
CA ARG A 17 9.24 30.75 14.42
C ARG A 17 8.23 29.69 14.01
N ALA A 18 7.39 29.29 14.98
CA ALA A 18 6.12 28.63 14.70
C ALA A 18 5.27 29.54 13.79
N VAL A 19 5.38 29.34 12.48
CA VAL A 19 4.35 29.76 11.54
C VAL A 19 3.21 28.78 11.76
N SER A 20 2.19 29.23 12.47
CA SER A 20 0.88 28.58 12.55
C SER A 20 0.28 28.53 11.14
N THR A 21 0.73 27.57 10.34
CA THR A 21 0.05 27.20 9.11
C THR A 21 -1.34 26.71 9.50
N PRO A 22 -2.43 27.22 8.91
CA PRO A 22 -3.73 26.64 9.13
C PRO A 22 -3.67 25.18 8.68
N VAL A 23 -3.79 24.26 9.63
CA VAL A 23 -3.95 22.84 9.34
C VAL A 23 -5.32 22.72 8.70
N THR A 24 -5.37 22.83 7.37
CA THR A 24 -6.53 22.35 6.62
C THR A 24 -6.59 20.85 6.87
N PHE A 25 -7.47 20.44 7.78
CA PHE A 25 -7.88 19.05 7.93
C PHE A 25 -8.59 18.65 6.63
N THR A 26 -7.81 18.39 5.59
CA THR A 26 -8.30 17.60 4.47
C THR A 26 -8.58 16.22 5.04
N THR A 27 -9.84 15.79 4.95
CA THR A 27 -10.28 14.40 5.20
C THR A 27 -9.66 13.49 4.14
N THR A 28 -8.33 13.37 4.13
CA THR A 28 -7.60 12.46 3.25
C THR A 28 -7.81 11.06 3.79
N MET A 29 -8.74 10.33 3.18
CA MET A 29 -8.92 8.91 3.46
C MET A 29 -7.57 8.19 3.39
N PRO A 30 -7.21 7.41 4.42
CA PRO A 30 -5.91 6.75 4.45
C PRO A 30 -5.79 5.78 3.29
N LYS A 31 -4.66 5.86 2.60
CA LYS A 31 -4.36 5.01 1.46
C LYS A 31 -4.13 3.57 1.94
N LYS A 32 -5.07 2.66 1.65
CA LYS A 32 -5.00 1.23 2.03
C LYS A 32 -3.67 0.55 1.66
N ARG A 33 -3.09 0.86 0.50
CA ARG A 33 -1.80 0.28 0.03
C ARG A 33 -0.92 1.34 -0.63
N ARG A 34 0.36 1.43 -0.25
CA ARG A 34 1.34 2.39 -0.81
C ARG A 34 1.40 2.40 -2.35
N ASN A 35 1.16 1.27 -3.01
CA ASN A 35 1.18 1.09 -4.47
C ASN A 35 -0.20 1.01 -5.14
N ASN A 36 -1.31 1.26 -4.42
CA ASN A 36 -2.68 1.07 -4.92
C ASN A 36 -2.95 -0.35 -5.51
N GLY A 37 -2.14 -1.35 -5.16
CA GLY A 37 -2.22 -2.71 -5.70
C GLY A 37 -1.68 -2.89 -7.12
N ARG A 38 -0.84 -1.98 -7.64
CA ARG A 38 -0.29 -2.06 -9.01
C ARG A 38 1.20 -1.74 -9.03
N ASN A 39 1.98 -2.44 -9.86
CA ASN A 39 3.38 -2.09 -10.10
C ASN A 39 3.49 -1.08 -11.25
N ARG A 40 2.97 0.13 -11.05
CA ARG A 40 2.95 1.19 -12.06
C ARG A 40 3.55 2.46 -11.48
N HIS A 41 4.86 2.58 -11.62
CA HIS A 41 5.62 3.77 -11.24
C HIS A 41 6.09 4.48 -12.52
N GLY A 42 5.87 5.79 -12.62
CA GLY A 42 6.40 6.63 -13.71
C GLY A 42 5.85 6.38 -15.12
N ARG A 43 4.68 5.73 -15.30
CA ARG A 43 4.09 5.45 -16.63
C ARG A 43 2.66 5.98 -16.77
N GLY A 44 2.39 6.75 -17.83
CA GLY A 44 1.12 7.46 -18.09
C GLY A 44 -0.04 6.61 -18.65
N ARG A 45 0.25 5.49 -19.34
CA ARG A 45 -0.73 4.44 -19.70
C ARG A 45 -0.09 3.05 -19.61
N THR A 46 -0.93 2.01 -19.48
CA THR A 46 -0.49 0.61 -19.49
C THR A 46 -1.45 -0.19 -20.34
N HIS A 47 -0.92 -1.12 -21.13
CA HIS A 47 -1.73 -2.01 -21.95
C HIS A 47 -2.70 -2.83 -21.09
N LEU A 48 -3.93 -3.00 -21.57
CA LEU A 48 -4.90 -3.92 -20.99
C LEU A 48 -4.64 -5.31 -21.56
N VAL A 49 -4.89 -6.35 -20.75
CA VAL A 49 -4.85 -7.75 -21.20
C VAL A 49 -6.15 -8.44 -20.87
N LEU A 50 -6.56 -9.37 -21.72
CA LEU A 50 -7.72 -10.20 -21.50
C LEU A 50 -7.42 -11.23 -20.41
N CYS A 51 -8.27 -11.29 -19.39
CA CYS A 51 -8.24 -12.33 -18.37
C CYS A 51 -8.74 -13.65 -18.94
N GLU A 52 -8.01 -14.73 -18.73
CA GLU A 52 -8.36 -16.07 -19.25
C GLU A 52 -9.62 -16.66 -18.59
N HIS A 53 -9.94 -16.23 -17.37
CA HIS A 53 -11.08 -16.78 -16.62
C HIS A 53 -12.35 -15.95 -16.68
N CYS A 54 -12.24 -14.62 -16.67
CA CYS A 54 -13.40 -13.73 -16.55
C CYS A 54 -13.60 -12.83 -17.78
N LEU A 55 -12.73 -12.95 -18.79
CA LEU A 55 -12.74 -12.15 -20.02
C LEU A 55 -12.72 -10.62 -19.81
N CYS A 56 -12.46 -10.15 -18.59
CA CYS A 56 -12.29 -8.74 -18.29
C CYS A 56 -10.95 -8.24 -18.82
N LYS A 57 -10.80 -6.92 -18.96
CA LYS A 57 -9.60 -6.25 -19.51
C LYS A 57 -8.81 -5.47 -18.44
N PRO A 58 -8.27 -6.11 -17.39
CA PRO A 58 -7.42 -5.43 -16.39
C PRO A 58 -6.11 -4.91 -16.99
N ALA A 59 -5.51 -3.93 -16.31
CA ALA A 59 -4.19 -3.43 -16.68
C ALA A 59 -3.13 -4.53 -16.47
N LYS A 60 -2.21 -4.71 -17.44
CA LYS A 60 -1.16 -5.74 -17.40
C LYS A 60 -0.38 -5.75 -16.08
N VAL A 61 -0.05 -4.57 -15.55
CA VAL A 61 0.69 -4.36 -14.28
C VAL A 61 -0.05 -4.79 -13.02
N SER A 62 -1.34 -5.14 -13.15
CA SER A 62 -2.17 -5.68 -12.07
C SER A 62 -2.52 -7.15 -12.26
N CYS A 63 -2.18 -7.73 -13.42
CA CYS A 63 -2.49 -9.12 -13.72
C CYS A 63 -1.42 -10.05 -13.14
N HIS A 64 -1.86 -11.15 -12.55
CA HIS A 64 -0.96 -12.21 -12.10
C HIS A 64 -0.84 -13.31 -13.17
N PRO A 65 0.32 -13.98 -13.31
CA PRO A 65 0.41 -15.19 -14.13
C PRO A 65 -0.44 -16.34 -13.55
N PRO A 66 -1.16 -17.12 -14.38
CA PRO A 66 -1.42 -16.96 -15.81
C PRO A 66 -2.59 -15.99 -16.07
N ARG A 67 -2.29 -14.78 -16.55
CA ARG A 67 -3.23 -13.68 -16.92
C ARG A 67 -4.55 -13.64 -16.11
N VAL A 68 -4.47 -13.76 -14.78
CA VAL A 68 -5.63 -13.71 -13.89
C VAL A 68 -5.86 -12.28 -13.40
N CYS A 69 -7.13 -11.84 -13.42
CA CYS A 69 -7.52 -10.52 -12.95
C CYS A 69 -7.55 -10.44 -11.40
N PRO A 70 -7.26 -9.25 -10.82
CA PRO A 70 -7.33 -9.03 -9.37
C PRO A 70 -8.71 -9.32 -8.77
N SER A 71 -9.78 -9.07 -9.53
CA SER A 71 -11.16 -9.28 -9.09
C SER A 71 -11.48 -10.76 -8.88
N LEU A 72 -11.01 -11.66 -9.75
CA LEU A 72 -11.17 -13.10 -9.54
C LEU A 72 -10.38 -13.58 -8.32
N ARG A 73 -9.15 -13.07 -8.14
CA ARG A 73 -8.35 -13.37 -6.96
C ARG A 73 -9.05 -12.91 -5.68
N ALA A 74 -9.62 -11.71 -5.68
CA ALA A 74 -10.39 -11.19 -4.55
C ALA A 74 -11.62 -12.05 -4.25
N ARG A 75 -12.35 -12.51 -5.29
CA ARG A 75 -13.50 -13.42 -5.12
C ARG A 75 -13.11 -14.76 -4.52
N ARG A 76 -12.00 -15.37 -4.99
CA ARG A 76 -11.47 -16.61 -4.39
C ARG A 76 -11.12 -16.41 -2.91
N HIS A 77 -10.38 -15.35 -2.58
CA HIS A 77 -10.07 -15.05 -1.17
C HIS A 77 -11.31 -14.81 -0.32
N ALA A 78 -12.32 -14.12 -0.84
CA ALA A 78 -13.57 -13.90 -0.13
C ALA A 78 -14.33 -15.21 0.12
N LEU A 79 -14.32 -16.13 -0.86
CA LEU A 79 -14.95 -17.44 -0.74
C LEU A 79 -14.21 -18.34 0.27
N LEU A 80 -12.88 -18.39 0.21
CA LEU A 80 -12.08 -19.10 1.22
C LEU A 80 -12.32 -18.52 2.62
N ALA A 81 -12.33 -17.20 2.77
CA ALA A 81 -12.60 -16.56 4.05
C ALA A 81 -14.02 -16.86 4.59
N HIS A 82 -15.02 -17.04 3.72
CA HIS A 82 -16.36 -17.49 4.15
C HIS A 82 -16.34 -18.95 4.61
N VAL A 83 -15.61 -19.82 3.90
CA VAL A 83 -15.47 -21.22 4.29
C VAL A 83 -14.74 -21.33 5.63
N ASP A 84 -13.64 -20.59 5.82
CA ASP A 84 -12.91 -20.52 7.09
C ASP A 84 -13.82 -20.02 8.23
N ALA A 85 -14.62 -18.98 7.98
CA ALA A 85 -15.58 -18.47 8.96
C ALA A 85 -16.67 -19.51 9.33
N GLN A 86 -17.09 -20.35 8.39
CA GLN A 86 -18.06 -21.42 8.64
C GLN A 86 -17.45 -22.62 9.39
N THR A 87 -16.16 -22.91 9.18
CA THR A 87 -15.45 -23.96 9.92
C THR A 87 -15.12 -23.60 11.37
N CYS A 88 -15.13 -22.31 11.72
CA CYS A 88 -14.84 -21.83 13.08
C CYS A 88 -16.09 -21.74 13.99
N ASP A 89 -17.28 -22.10 13.49
CA ASP A 89 -18.56 -22.10 14.23
C ASP A 89 -18.92 -23.50 14.79
N MET A 90 -18.01 -24.45 14.70
CA MET A 90 -18.10 -25.82 15.27
C MET A 90 -17.11 -25.98 16.42
#